data_AF-A0A2T3XJK1-F1
#
_entry.id   AF-A0A2T3XJK1-F1
#
_cell.length_a   1.000
_cell.length_b   1.000
_cell.length_c   1.000
_cell.angle_alpha   90.00
_cell.angle_beta   90.00
_cell.angle_gamma   90.00
#
_symmetry.space_group_name_H-M   'P 1'
#
loop_
_entity.id
_entity.type
_entity.pdbx_description
1 polymer ?
#
loop_
_entity_poly.entity_id
_entity_poly.type
_entity_poly.pdbx_seq_one_letter_code
_entity_poly.pdbx_strand_id
1 'polypeptide(L)'
;PEGGFASALDADSDDGTGRHVEGAYYVWTPDQLREVLGDADSDLAARYFGVTEEGTFEEGASVLQLPQRDEVSDAARIDGIRERLLAARGRRPAPGRDDKVVAAWNGLAIAALAETGAYFDRPDLVEAAVAAGDLLVRVHLDEQARIART
;
A
#
# COMPACT_ATOMS: atom_id res chain seq x y z
N PRO A 1 9.78 6.36 -17.48
CA PRO A 1 9.40 4.99 -17.03
C PRO A 1 10.09 3.94 -17.91
N GLU A 2 10.70 2.91 -17.32
CA GLU A 2 11.59 1.96 -18.02
C GLU A 2 10.87 0.75 -18.66
N GLY A 3 9.52 0.76 -18.64
CA GLY A 3 8.67 -0.30 -19.20
C GLY A 3 8.04 -1.24 -18.17
N GLY A 4 8.53 -1.24 -16.93
CA GLY A 4 8.02 -2.10 -15.85
C GLY A 4 6.79 -1.55 -15.13
N PHE A 5 6.09 -2.45 -14.47
CA PHE A 5 4.92 -2.17 -13.63
C PHE A 5 5.31 -2.14 -12.15
N ALA A 6 4.91 -1.08 -11.47
CA ALA A 6 5.08 -0.98 -10.02
C ALA A 6 4.06 -1.86 -9.30
N SER A 7 4.52 -2.59 -8.29
CA SER A 7 3.70 -3.52 -7.52
C SER A 7 3.49 -3.08 -6.07
N ALA A 8 4.16 -2.03 -5.61
CA ALA A 8 4.11 -1.59 -4.22
C ALA A 8 4.36 -0.07 -4.08
N LEU A 9 4.06 0.42 -2.88
CA LEU A 9 4.52 1.71 -2.36
C LEU A 9 5.65 1.45 -1.37
N ASP A 10 6.50 2.44 -1.13
CA ASP A 10 7.53 2.36 -0.10
C ASP A 10 6.88 2.08 1.26
N ALA A 11 7.51 1.19 2.02
CA ALA A 11 7.10 0.91 3.38
C ALA A 11 7.36 2.12 4.28
N ASP A 12 8.46 2.83 4.04
CA ASP A 12 8.81 4.07 4.72
C ASP A 12 8.03 5.27 4.19
N SER A 13 7.55 6.10 5.12
CA SER A 13 6.94 7.39 4.79
C SER A 13 7.37 8.44 5.81
N ASP A 14 7.36 9.70 5.40
CA ASP A 14 7.68 10.82 6.27
C ASP A 14 6.60 10.96 7.36
N ASP A 15 7.01 11.03 8.62
CA ASP A 15 6.11 11.18 9.78
C ASP A 15 5.57 12.62 9.98
N GLY A 16 5.88 13.54 9.07
CA GLY A 16 5.55 14.95 9.14
C GLY A 16 6.67 15.81 9.75
N THR A 17 7.76 15.19 10.22
CA THR A 17 8.94 15.88 10.78
C THR A 17 10.15 15.86 9.85
N GLY A 18 10.05 15.22 8.68
CA GLY A 18 11.19 14.97 7.79
C GLY A 18 11.91 13.65 8.07
N ARG A 19 11.45 12.87 9.05
CA ARG A 19 11.96 11.52 9.35
C ARG A 19 11.11 10.49 8.65
N HIS A 20 11.77 9.59 7.92
CA HIS A 20 11.12 8.43 7.32
C HIS A 20 11.06 7.29 8.34
N VAL A 21 9.86 6.77 8.57
CA VAL A 21 9.61 5.58 9.40
C VAL A 21 8.63 4.66 8.70
N GLU A 22 8.71 3.38 9.02
CA GLU A 22 7.85 2.37 8.42
C GLU A 22 6.38 2.67 8.75
N GLY A 23 5.53 2.69 7.72
CA GLY A 23 4.08 2.79 7.88
C GLY A 23 3.55 4.13 8.40
N ALA A 24 4.35 5.20 8.55
CA ALA A 24 3.94 6.51 9.09
C ALA A 24 2.62 7.06 8.49
N TYR A 25 2.42 6.84 7.19
CA TYR A 25 1.20 7.22 6.50
C TYR A 25 -0.04 6.44 6.97
N TYR A 26 0.10 5.19 7.40
CA TYR A 26 -1.01 4.28 7.70
C TYR A 26 -1.32 4.09 9.19
N VAL A 27 -0.34 4.31 10.07
CA VAL A 27 -0.46 4.01 11.50
C VAL A 27 -1.11 5.13 12.30
N TRP A 28 -1.70 4.77 13.44
CA TRP A 28 -2.41 5.69 14.33
C TRP A 28 -2.06 5.44 15.79
N THR A 29 -1.92 6.51 16.56
CA THR A 29 -1.87 6.44 18.03
C THR A 29 -3.22 6.84 18.64
N PRO A 30 -3.51 6.47 19.90
CA PRO A 30 -4.70 6.93 20.61
C PRO A 30 -4.85 8.47 20.61
N ASP A 31 -3.74 9.21 20.74
CA ASP A 31 -3.74 10.67 20.70
C ASP A 31 -4.14 11.22 19.33
N GLN A 32 -3.65 10.63 18.24
CA GLN A 32 -4.05 11.04 16.89
C GLN A 32 -5.53 10.75 16.62
N LEU A 33 -6.07 9.65 17.17
CA LEU A 33 -7.50 9.40 17.10
C LEU A 33 -8.30 10.46 17.87
N ARG A 34 -7.86 10.82 19.09
CA ARG A 34 -8.49 11.89 19.89
C ARG A 34 -8.47 13.23 19.15
N GLU A 35 -7.34 13.59 18.54
CA GLU A 35 -7.19 14.85 17.79
C GLU A 35 -8.17 14.93 16.60
N VAL A 36 -8.31 13.85 15.84
CA VAL A 36 -9.15 13.83 14.64
C VAL A 36 -10.63 13.64 14.95
N LEU A 37 -10.95 12.84 15.97
CA LEU A 37 -12.30 12.35 16.20
C LEU A 37 -13.01 12.98 17.41
N GLY A 38 -12.24 13.49 18.38
CA GLY A 38 -12.71 13.82 19.73
C GLY A 38 -12.95 12.57 20.60
N ASP A 39 -13.02 12.77 21.91
CA ASP A 39 -12.97 11.70 22.93
C ASP A 39 -13.99 10.57 22.70
N ALA A 40 -15.25 10.91 22.40
CA ALA A 40 -16.32 9.92 22.29
C ALA A 40 -16.16 8.99 21.09
N ASP A 41 -15.65 9.51 19.97
CA ASP A 41 -15.45 8.73 18.74
C ASP A 41 -14.07 8.09 18.71
N SER A 42 -13.05 8.67 19.35
CA SER A 42 -11.73 8.06 19.47
C SER A 42 -11.78 6.75 20.25
N ASP A 43 -12.55 6.70 21.35
CA ASP A 43 -12.68 5.50 22.17
C ASP A 43 -13.38 4.37 21.40
N LEU A 44 -14.43 4.71 20.65
CA LEU A 44 -15.12 3.78 19.77
C LEU A 44 -14.18 3.29 18.66
N ALA A 45 -13.47 4.21 17.99
CA ALA A 45 -12.54 3.90 16.93
C ALA A 45 -11.38 3.03 17.42
N ALA A 46 -10.82 3.32 18.58
CA ALA A 46 -9.71 2.55 19.15
C ALA A 46 -10.12 1.11 19.42
N ARG A 47 -11.30 0.89 20.04
CA ARG A 47 -11.83 -0.46 20.22
C ARG A 47 -12.14 -1.12 18.88
N TYR A 48 -12.88 -0.43 18.00
CA TYR A 48 -13.36 -1.00 16.76
C TYR A 48 -12.23 -1.36 15.79
N PHE A 49 -11.19 -0.53 15.71
CA PHE A 49 -10.06 -0.70 14.80
C PHE A 49 -8.80 -1.31 15.44
N GLY A 50 -8.85 -1.65 16.73
CA GLY A 50 -7.74 -2.28 17.44
C GLY A 50 -6.53 -1.36 17.67
N VAL A 51 -6.76 -0.08 17.97
CA VAL A 51 -5.69 0.87 18.37
C VAL A 51 -5.50 0.81 19.88
N THR A 52 -4.26 0.60 20.32
CA THR A 52 -3.88 0.42 21.73
C THR A 52 -2.81 1.42 22.14
N GLU A 53 -2.64 1.65 23.44
CA GLU A 53 -1.55 2.48 23.98
C GLU A 53 -0.15 1.83 23.77
N GLU A 54 -0.09 0.50 23.76
CA GLU A 54 1.14 -0.24 23.45
C GLU A 54 1.48 -0.23 21.95
N GLY A 55 0.49 0.06 21.10
CA GLY A 55 0.58 -0.16 19.67
C GLY A 55 0.37 -1.62 19.27
N THR A 56 0.00 -1.82 18.01
CA THR A 56 0.02 -3.13 17.34
C THR A 56 1.07 -3.18 16.23
N PHE A 57 1.83 -2.10 16.13
CA PHE A 57 2.93 -1.83 15.23
C PHE A 57 3.99 -1.01 15.98
N GLU A 58 5.06 -0.63 15.29
CA GLU A 58 6.21 0.09 15.85
C GLU A 58 5.83 1.39 16.58
N GLU A 59 6.70 1.81 17.51
CA GLU A 59 6.66 3.12 18.20
C GLU A 59 5.32 3.46 18.87
N GLY A 60 4.61 2.45 19.40
CA GLY A 60 3.33 2.65 20.09
C GLY A 60 2.16 2.98 19.16
N ALA A 61 2.33 2.77 17.84
CA ALA A 61 1.29 3.01 16.86
C ALA A 61 0.58 1.71 16.47
N SER A 62 -0.60 1.83 15.89
CA SER A 62 -1.40 0.70 15.41
C SER A 62 -1.79 0.89 13.95
N VAL A 63 -1.72 -0.20 13.18
CA VAL A 63 -2.42 -0.27 11.90
C VAL A 63 -3.90 -0.52 12.20
N LEU A 64 -4.80 0.23 11.54
CA LEU A 64 -6.24 0.00 11.70
C LEU A 64 -6.58 -1.39 11.17
N GLN A 65 -7.08 -2.26 12.05
CA GLN A 65 -7.48 -3.61 11.74
C GLN A 65 -8.97 -3.77 12.03
N LEU A 66 -9.62 -4.78 11.45
CA LEU A 66 -10.96 -5.19 11.87
C LEU A 66 -10.83 -6.50 12.63
N PRO A 67 -10.43 -6.48 13.92
CA PRO A 67 -10.41 -7.71 14.71
C PRO A 67 -11.81 -8.33 14.69
N GLN A 68 -11.90 -9.65 14.56
CA GLN A 68 -13.18 -10.35 14.66
C GLN A 68 -13.82 -10.01 16.01
N ARG A 69 -14.92 -9.27 15.96
CA ARG A 69 -15.66 -8.82 17.15
C ARG A 69 -17.13 -9.06 16.95
N ASP A 70 -17.75 -9.64 17.98
CA ASP A 70 -19.21 -9.79 18.11
C ASP A 70 -19.91 -8.46 18.50
N GLU A 71 -19.18 -7.34 18.51
CA GLU A 71 -19.71 -6.02 18.86
C GLU A 71 -20.49 -5.43 17.68
N VAL A 72 -21.82 -5.43 17.81
CA VAL A 72 -22.71 -4.67 16.93
C VAL A 72 -22.45 -3.19 17.14
N SER A 73 -21.95 -2.51 16.12
CA SER A 73 -21.75 -1.07 16.09
C SER A 73 -22.70 -0.41 15.10
N ASP A 74 -23.01 0.86 15.34
CA ASP A 74 -23.78 1.68 14.40
C ASP A 74 -22.94 1.91 13.14
N ALA A 75 -23.34 1.27 12.04
CA ALA A 75 -22.63 1.34 10.76
C ALA A 75 -22.47 2.77 10.25
N ALA A 76 -23.50 3.62 10.40
CA ALA A 76 -23.45 5.01 9.94
C ALA A 76 -22.41 5.82 10.74
N ARG A 77 -22.30 5.55 12.04
CA ARG A 77 -21.30 6.19 12.89
C ARG A 77 -19.88 5.72 12.54
N ILE A 78 -19.70 4.42 12.29
CA ILE A 78 -18.41 3.85 11.86
C ILE A 78 -17.98 4.42 10.50
N ASP A 79 -18.89 4.57 9.55
CA ASP A 79 -18.60 5.18 8.25
C ASP A 79 -18.15 6.63 8.40
N GLY A 80 -18.83 7.43 9.22
CA GLY A 80 -18.41 8.80 9.52
C GLY A 80 -17.05 8.90 10.24
N ILE A 81 -16.66 7.90 11.03
CA ILE A 81 -15.31 7.80 11.59
C ILE A 81 -14.30 7.49 10.48
N ARG A 82 -14.58 6.50 9.63
CA ARG A 82 -13.71 6.08 8.52
C ARG A 82 -13.41 7.24 7.57
N GLU A 83 -14.42 8.01 7.21
CA GLU A 83 -14.27 9.18 6.33
C GLU A 83 -13.34 10.24 6.93
N ARG A 84 -13.50 10.56 8.22
CA ARG A 84 -12.64 11.53 8.90
C ARG A 84 -11.20 11.05 9.03
N LEU A 85 -10.99 9.78 9.40
CA LEU A 85 -9.64 9.19 9.45
C LEU A 85 -8.99 9.16 8.07
N LEU A 86 -9.76 8.82 7.02
CA LEU A 86 -9.28 8.85 5.63
C LEU A 86 -8.89 10.27 5.19
N ALA A 87 -9.73 11.27 5.50
CA ALA A 87 -9.47 12.66 5.18
C ALA A 87 -8.24 13.21 5.92
N ALA A 88 -8.08 12.85 7.20
CA ALA A 88 -6.90 13.21 7.98
C ALA A 88 -5.63 12.53 7.46
N ARG A 89 -5.70 11.23 7.10
CA ARG A 89 -4.58 10.52 6.47
C ARG A 89 -4.15 11.15 5.15
N GLY A 90 -5.12 11.58 4.32
CA GLY A 90 -4.84 12.21 3.03
C GLY A 90 -4.08 13.53 3.11
N ARG A 91 -3.89 14.10 4.30
CA ARG A 91 -3.05 15.29 4.54
C ARG A 91 -1.61 14.94 4.94
N ARG A 92 -1.32 13.67 5.25
CA ARG A 92 0.03 13.21 5.58
C ARG A 92 0.87 13.05 4.31
N PRO A 93 2.20 13.16 4.39
CA PRO A 93 3.07 12.80 3.28
C PRO A 93 2.79 11.36 2.81
N ALA A 94 2.40 11.21 1.55
CA ALA A 94 2.13 9.88 0.98
C ALA A 94 3.47 9.12 0.78
N PRO A 95 3.47 7.79 0.98
CA PRO A 95 4.65 6.99 0.67
C PRO A 95 5.02 7.11 -0.81
N GLY A 96 6.31 6.99 -1.09
CA GLY A 96 6.82 6.90 -2.44
C GLY A 96 6.29 5.66 -3.17
N ARG A 97 6.44 5.63 -4.49
CA ARG A 97 6.23 4.41 -5.25
C ARG A 97 7.52 3.60 -5.18
N ASP A 98 7.41 2.37 -4.69
CA ASP A 98 8.54 1.46 -4.61
C ASP A 98 9.12 1.22 -6.03
N ASP A 99 10.44 1.24 -6.14
CA ASP A 99 11.18 1.16 -7.39
C ASP A 99 11.60 -0.27 -7.76
N LYS A 100 11.32 -1.25 -6.88
CA LYS A 100 11.66 -2.66 -7.12
C LYS A 100 10.88 -3.18 -8.32
N VAL A 101 11.64 -3.68 -9.29
CA VAL A 101 11.10 -4.44 -10.42
C VAL A 101 10.90 -5.88 -9.96
N VAL A 102 9.72 -6.20 -9.43
CA VAL A 102 9.46 -7.57 -8.96
C VAL A 102 9.11 -8.47 -10.15
N ALA A 103 10.02 -9.37 -10.49
CA ALA A 103 9.94 -10.24 -11.68
C ALA A 103 8.64 -11.04 -11.74
N ALA A 104 8.18 -11.61 -10.63
CA ALA A 104 6.96 -12.44 -10.61
C ALA A 104 5.70 -11.63 -10.97
N TRP A 105 5.53 -10.43 -10.40
CA TRP A 105 4.37 -9.57 -10.67
C TRP A 105 4.40 -8.99 -12.07
N ASN A 106 5.57 -8.56 -12.54
CA ASN A 106 5.74 -8.12 -13.92
C ASN A 106 5.49 -9.26 -14.91
N GLY A 107 5.94 -10.49 -14.60
CA GLY A 107 5.67 -11.67 -15.41
C GLY A 107 4.18 -11.97 -15.58
N LEU A 108 3.39 -11.87 -14.49
CA LEU A 108 1.93 -12.00 -14.55
C LEU A 108 1.29 -10.92 -15.44
N ALA A 109 1.73 -9.66 -15.30
CA ALA A 109 1.24 -8.56 -16.13
C ALA A 109 1.59 -8.76 -17.61
N ILE A 110 2.82 -9.16 -17.92
CA ILE A 110 3.30 -9.45 -19.28
C ILE A 110 2.43 -10.53 -19.93
N ALA A 111 2.17 -11.63 -19.23
CA ALA A 111 1.35 -12.72 -19.74
C ALA A 111 -0.07 -12.24 -20.08
N ALA A 112 -0.72 -11.54 -19.15
CA ALA A 112 -2.06 -11.01 -19.35
C ALA A 112 -2.14 -10.01 -20.53
N LEU A 113 -1.15 -9.12 -20.65
CA LEU A 113 -1.08 -8.12 -21.71
C LEU A 113 -0.81 -8.74 -23.08
N ALA A 114 0.10 -9.71 -23.16
CA ALA A 114 0.42 -10.41 -24.40
C ALA A 114 -0.78 -11.23 -24.89
N GLU A 115 -1.43 -12.00 -24.01
CA GLU A 115 -2.58 -12.83 -24.37
C GLU A 115 -3.79 -11.97 -24.78
N THR A 116 -4.13 -10.96 -23.98
CA THR A 116 -5.24 -10.04 -24.29
C THR A 116 -4.95 -9.25 -25.56
N GLY A 117 -3.72 -8.75 -25.70
CA GLY A 117 -3.28 -8.00 -26.86
C GLY A 117 -3.39 -8.79 -28.15
N ALA A 118 -2.95 -10.05 -28.13
CA ALA A 118 -3.03 -10.94 -29.28
C ALA A 118 -4.48 -11.35 -29.59
N TYR A 119 -5.31 -11.63 -28.59
CA TYR A 119 -6.67 -12.12 -28.80
C TYR A 119 -7.64 -11.04 -29.29
N PHE A 120 -7.46 -9.79 -28.85
CA PHE A 120 -8.35 -8.67 -29.16
C PHE A 120 -7.79 -7.68 -30.19
N ASP A 121 -6.71 -8.05 -30.91
CA ASP A 121 -6.04 -7.19 -31.88
C ASP A 121 -5.65 -5.81 -31.28
N ARG A 122 -5.10 -5.82 -30.07
CA ARG A 122 -4.67 -4.63 -29.32
C ARG A 122 -3.14 -4.54 -29.29
N PRO A 123 -2.51 -3.97 -30.33
CA PRO A 123 -1.04 -3.92 -30.44
C PRO A 123 -0.39 -3.14 -29.30
N ASP A 124 -1.07 -2.13 -28.75
CA ASP A 124 -0.58 -1.33 -27.62
C ASP A 124 -0.37 -2.18 -26.35
N LEU A 125 -1.18 -3.22 -26.13
CA LEU A 125 -1.00 -4.14 -25.00
C LEU A 125 0.19 -5.08 -25.25
N VAL A 126 0.37 -5.54 -26.48
CA VAL A 126 1.53 -6.37 -26.86
C VAL A 126 2.82 -5.57 -26.73
N GLU A 127 2.84 -4.32 -27.19
CA GLU A 127 3.98 -3.40 -27.04
C GLU A 127 4.33 -3.17 -25.57
N ALA A 128 3.33 -2.98 -24.70
CA ALA A 128 3.56 -2.85 -23.26
C ALA A 128 4.14 -4.15 -22.65
N ALA A 129 3.66 -5.32 -23.08
CA ALA A 129 4.19 -6.61 -22.65
C ALA A 129 5.66 -6.81 -23.07
N VAL A 130 6.00 -6.42 -24.31
CA VAL A 130 7.38 -6.49 -24.82
C VAL A 130 8.30 -5.54 -24.03
N ALA A 131 7.89 -4.29 -23.83
CA ALA A 131 8.69 -3.31 -23.09
C ALA A 131 8.97 -3.77 -21.64
N ALA A 132 7.98 -4.37 -20.98
CA ALA A 132 8.15 -4.95 -19.65
C ALA A 132 9.06 -6.19 -19.68
N GLY A 133 8.91 -7.06 -20.69
CA GLY A 133 9.80 -8.21 -20.90
C GLY A 133 11.27 -7.82 -21.09
N ASP A 134 11.53 -6.81 -21.92
CA ASP A 134 12.87 -6.26 -22.15
C ASP A 134 13.50 -5.70 -20.87
N LEU A 135 12.69 -5.04 -20.02
CA LEU A 135 13.16 -4.61 -18.72
C LEU A 135 13.54 -5.80 -17.83
N LEU A 136 12.72 -6.86 -17.77
CA LEU A 136 13.04 -8.03 -16.95
C LEU A 136 14.33 -8.72 -17.40
N VAL A 137 14.55 -8.83 -18.72
CA VAL A 137 15.80 -9.35 -19.28
C VAL A 137 16.97 -8.48 -18.81
N ARG A 138 16.86 -7.16 -18.92
CA ARG A 138 17.93 -6.22 -18.57
C ARG A 138 18.25 -6.20 -17.08
N VAL A 139 17.25 -6.32 -16.21
CA VAL A 139 17.41 -6.17 -14.75
C VAL A 139 17.71 -7.50 -14.06
N HIS A 140 17.17 -8.61 -14.56
CA HIS A 140 17.24 -9.89 -13.85
C HIS A 140 18.05 -10.97 -14.55
N LEU A 141 18.48 -10.82 -15.81
CA LEU A 141 19.33 -11.81 -16.46
C LEU A 141 20.80 -11.38 -16.49
N ASP A 142 21.69 -12.34 -16.23
CA ASP A 142 23.12 -12.17 -16.46
C ASP A 142 23.49 -12.32 -17.95
N GLU A 143 24.77 -12.10 -18.29
CA GLU A 143 25.30 -12.24 -19.65
C GLU A 143 25.14 -13.65 -20.23
N GLN A 144 24.85 -14.65 -19.40
CA GLN A 144 24.62 -16.04 -19.79
C GLN A 144 23.12 -16.41 -19.75
N ALA A 145 22.23 -15.41 -19.69
CA ALA A 145 20.78 -15.56 -19.65
C ALA A 145 20.24 -16.37 -18.46
N ARG A 146 20.92 -16.31 -17.32
CA ARG A 146 20.43 -16.90 -16.06
C ARG A 146 19.80 -15.82 -15.20
N ILE A 147 18.74 -16.20 -14.47
CA ILE A 147 18.10 -15.31 -13.51
C ILE A 147 19.05 -15.07 -12.33
N ALA A 148 19.45 -13.82 -12.13
CA ALA A 148 20.13 -13.37 -10.95
C ALA A 148 19.24 -13.62 -9.72
N ARG A 149 19.69 -14.51 -8.83
CA ARG A 149 19.09 -14.71 -7.51
C ARG A 149 19.97 -13.98 -6.51
N THR A 150 19.49 -12.86 -6.01
CA THR A 150 20.05 -12.14 -4.86
C THR A 150 19.20 -12.41 -3.64
#